data_AF-A0A0M3JFX7-F1
#
_entry.id   AF-A0A0M3JFX7-F1
#
_cell.length_a   1.000
_cell.length_b   1.000
_cell.length_c   1.000
_cell.angle_alpha   90.00
_cell.angle_beta   90.00
_cell.angle_gamma   90.00
#
_symmetry.space_group_name_H-M   'P 1'
#
loop_
_entity.id
_entity.type
_entity.pdbx_description
1 polymer ?
#
loop_
_entity_poly.entity_id
_entity_poly.type
_entity_poly.pdbx_seq_one_letter_code
_entity_poly.pdbx_strand_id
1 'polypeptide(L)'
;VRNNNSSRFGKFIRIQFSKAGKVASCDIEHYLLEKSRVIRQAPGERCYHIFYQIYSGFNPTLKKDLMLDKPLKDYWFCAQAELTIDGVDDKEEHMLTDQAFDILHFSPQEKLDCYKLVAAIMHMGNMKFKQRPREEQAEPDGTDAAERAAKMYGIAHEEFLKALTRPRVKVGTEWVSKGQNLDQVTWAVGAMAKGLYARIFHWLVKKCNVTLDQKGTPRDHFIGVLDIAGFEIFDVGF
;
A
#
# COMPACT_ATOMS: atom_id res chain seq x y z
N VAL A 1 20.86 0.47 -8.79
CA VAL A 1 19.89 1.44 -8.23
C VAL A 1 20.62 2.70 -7.80
N ARG A 2 20.10 3.90 -8.10
CA ARG A 2 20.80 5.19 -7.90
C ARG A 2 20.45 5.92 -6.59
N ASN A 3 19.33 5.61 -5.95
CA ASN A 3 18.87 6.29 -4.73
C ASN A 3 18.14 5.31 -3.79
N ASN A 4 18.68 5.09 -2.59
CA ASN A 4 18.16 4.17 -1.58
C ASN A 4 16.90 4.70 -0.88
N ASN A 5 16.63 6.01 -0.95
CA ASN A 5 15.46 6.66 -0.36
C ASN A 5 14.72 7.53 -1.39
N SER A 6 14.47 6.98 -2.57
CA SER A 6 13.76 7.69 -3.66
C SER A 6 12.28 7.88 -3.32
N SER A 7 11.79 9.12 -3.36
CA SER A 7 10.36 9.41 -3.29
C SER A 7 9.69 8.89 -4.57
N ARG A 8 8.79 7.92 -4.45
CA ARG A 8 8.10 7.28 -5.60
C ARG A 8 6.74 7.91 -5.93
N PHE A 9 6.61 9.18 -5.61
CA PHE A 9 5.46 10.04 -5.91
C PHE A 9 5.94 11.49 -5.98
N GLY A 10 5.26 12.29 -6.80
CA GLY A 10 5.38 13.74 -6.76
C GLY A 10 4.48 14.32 -5.69
N LYS A 11 4.85 15.46 -5.11
CA LYS A 11 4.07 16.18 -4.12
C LYS A 11 4.16 17.68 -4.34
N PHE A 12 3.03 18.35 -4.11
CA PHE A 12 2.96 19.81 -4.05
C PHE A 12 2.48 20.20 -2.66
N ILE A 13 3.34 20.90 -1.93
CA ILE A 13 3.09 21.30 -0.55
C ILE A 13 2.81 22.79 -0.55
N ARG A 14 1.62 23.18 -0.13
CA ARG A 14 1.24 24.58 0.06
C ARG A 14 1.33 24.92 1.54
N ILE A 15 2.25 25.80 1.89
CA ILE A 15 2.36 26.37 3.23
C ILE A 15 1.65 27.72 3.22
N GLN A 16 0.58 27.86 3.99
CA GLN A 16 -0.19 29.10 4.05
C GLN A 16 0.32 30.00 5.19
N PHE A 17 0.36 31.31 4.93
CA PHE A 17 0.82 32.32 5.86
C PHE A 17 -0.23 33.43 6.03
N SER A 18 -0.26 33.98 7.23
CA SER A 18 -0.94 35.26 7.50
C SER A 18 -0.12 36.45 6.98
N LYS A 19 -0.74 37.63 6.90
CA LYS A 19 -0.05 38.91 6.60
C LYS A 19 1.14 39.21 7.52
N ALA A 20 1.13 38.69 8.75
CA ALA A 20 2.20 38.85 9.73
C ALA A 20 3.36 37.83 9.54
N GLY A 21 3.31 36.98 8.51
CA GLY A 21 4.34 35.97 8.24
C GLY A 21 4.25 34.71 9.11
N LYS A 22 3.21 34.57 9.95
CA LYS A 22 2.99 33.33 10.74
C LYS A 22 2.40 32.24 9.86
N VAL A 23 2.91 31.01 10.01
CA VAL A 23 2.33 29.80 9.40
C VAL A 23 0.91 29.61 9.92
N ALA A 24 -0.04 29.49 9.00
CA ALA A 24 -1.46 29.36 9.29
C ALA A 24 -1.95 27.91 9.15
N SER A 25 -1.59 27.26 8.04
CA SER A 25 -1.96 25.88 7.73
C SER A 25 -1.00 25.31 6.69
N CYS A 26 -1.14 24.01 6.40
CA CYS A 26 -0.46 23.36 5.29
C CYS A 26 -1.43 22.42 4.57
N ASP A 27 -1.28 22.30 3.25
CA ASP A 27 -1.99 21.33 2.43
C ASP A 27 -1.04 20.63 1.46
N ILE A 28 -1.23 19.33 1.27
CA ILE A 28 -0.38 18.47 0.45
C ILE A 28 -1.22 17.82 -0.65
N GLU A 29 -0.83 18.04 -1.90
CA GLU A 29 -1.31 17.26 -3.04
C GLU A 29 -0.23 16.26 -3.46
N HIS A 30 -0.63 15.06 -3.87
CA HIS A 30 0.30 14.05 -4.40
C HIS A 30 -0.07 13.67 -5.83
N TYR A 31 0.94 13.28 -6.60
CA TYR A 31 0.82 12.92 -8.01
C TYR A 31 1.63 11.67 -8.31
N LEU A 32 1.13 10.87 -9.26
CA LEU A 32 1.89 9.79 -9.91
C LEU A 32 2.57 8.82 -8.93
N LEU A 33 1.86 8.36 -7.90
CA LEU A 33 2.35 7.28 -7.04
C LEU A 33 2.69 6.04 -7.90
N GLU A 34 3.91 5.54 -7.79
CA GLU A 34 4.39 4.35 -8.52
C GLU A 34 3.73 3.09 -7.97
N LYS A 35 2.53 2.78 -8.47
CA LYS A 35 1.73 1.64 -7.99
C LYS A 35 2.38 0.29 -8.28
N SER A 36 3.10 0.16 -9.40
CA SER A 36 3.75 -1.09 -9.84
C SER A 36 4.71 -1.64 -8.78
N ARG A 37 5.40 -0.77 -8.04
CA ARG A 37 6.35 -1.11 -6.99
C ARG A 37 5.77 -1.99 -5.88
N VAL A 38 4.46 -1.92 -5.64
CA VAL A 38 3.77 -2.72 -4.61
C VAL A 38 3.77 -4.21 -4.93
N ILE A 39 3.81 -4.58 -6.22
CA ILE A 39 3.70 -5.98 -6.66
C ILE A 39 4.95 -6.48 -7.38
N ARG A 40 5.91 -5.59 -7.66
CA ARG A 40 7.12 -5.92 -8.41
C ARG A 40 8.27 -4.96 -8.09
N GLN A 41 9.47 -5.50 -7.96
CA GLN A 41 10.70 -4.73 -7.73
C GLN A 41 11.76 -5.16 -8.75
N ALA A 42 12.50 -4.20 -9.33
CA ALA A 42 13.66 -4.53 -10.17
C ALA A 42 14.88 -4.92 -9.30
N PRO A 43 15.89 -5.62 -9.85
CA PRO A 43 17.11 -5.93 -9.09
C PRO A 43 17.76 -4.69 -8.46
N GLY A 44 18.15 -4.81 -7.19
CA GLY A 44 18.69 -3.71 -6.39
C GLY A 44 17.62 -2.73 -5.86
N GLU A 45 16.35 -2.90 -6.21
CA GLU A 45 15.26 -2.09 -5.66
C GLU A 45 14.58 -2.77 -4.47
N ARG A 46 13.84 -1.97 -3.72
CA ARG A 46 13.00 -2.38 -2.62
C ARG A 46 11.54 -1.96 -2.87
N CYS A 47 10.59 -2.61 -2.20
CA CYS A 47 9.22 -2.13 -2.12
C CYS A 47 9.14 -0.86 -1.23
N TYR A 48 7.96 -0.32 -0.99
CA TYR A 48 7.79 0.82 -0.07
C TYR A 48 8.21 0.46 1.36
N HIS A 49 8.86 1.39 2.07
CA HIS A 49 9.47 1.16 3.38
C HIS A 49 8.50 0.59 4.44
N ILE A 50 7.22 0.98 4.38
CA ILE A 50 6.20 0.56 5.35
C ILE A 50 6.08 -0.97 5.48
N PHE A 51 6.29 -1.74 4.41
CA PHE A 51 6.22 -3.21 4.44
C PHE A 51 7.29 -3.82 5.35
N TYR A 52 8.45 -3.17 5.43
CA TYR A 52 9.60 -3.62 6.21
C TYR A 52 9.57 -3.05 7.61
N GLN A 53 9.13 -1.80 7.76
CA GLN A 53 8.87 -1.17 9.04
C GLN A 53 7.89 -2.01 9.88
N ILE A 54 6.71 -2.37 9.35
CA ILE A 54 5.75 -3.19 10.11
C ILE A 54 6.29 -4.60 10.46
N TYR A 55 7.27 -5.10 9.69
CA TYR A 55 7.91 -6.39 9.92
C TYR A 55 9.12 -6.32 10.87
N SER A 56 9.72 -5.14 11.05
CA SER A 56 10.96 -4.90 11.82
C SER A 56 10.93 -5.40 13.27
N GLY A 57 9.74 -5.52 13.86
CA GLY A 57 9.57 -5.92 15.26
C GLY A 57 9.82 -4.80 16.26
N PHE A 58 9.69 -3.52 15.85
CA PHE A 58 9.60 -2.39 16.79
C PHE A 58 8.47 -2.62 17.80
N ASN A 59 7.25 -2.89 17.31
CA ASN A 59 6.14 -3.38 18.11
C ASN A 59 6.18 -4.92 18.17
N PRO A 60 6.44 -5.54 19.34
CA PRO A 60 6.61 -6.98 19.45
C PRO A 60 5.36 -7.80 19.13
N THR A 61 4.15 -7.25 19.32
CA THR A 61 2.91 -8.00 19.08
C THR A 61 2.40 -7.84 17.65
N LEU A 62 2.78 -6.75 16.98
CA LEU A 62 2.19 -6.37 15.70
C LEU A 62 2.30 -7.48 14.63
N LYS A 63 3.45 -8.13 14.49
CA LYS A 63 3.60 -9.23 13.52
C LYS A 63 2.61 -10.38 13.79
N LYS A 64 2.39 -10.72 15.06
CA LYS A 64 1.43 -11.74 15.45
C LYS A 64 0.00 -11.30 15.14
N ASP A 65 -0.34 -10.06 15.45
CA ASP A 65 -1.66 -9.48 15.21
C ASP A 65 -1.99 -9.40 13.72
N LEU A 66 -0.99 -9.12 12.89
CA LEU A 66 -1.05 -9.08 11.42
C LEU A 66 -0.88 -10.45 10.75
N MET A 67 -0.68 -11.50 11.55
CA MET A 67 -0.43 -12.88 11.09
C MET A 67 0.77 -13.00 10.14
N LEU A 68 1.78 -12.15 10.32
CA LEU A 68 3.05 -12.14 9.58
C LEU A 68 4.04 -13.14 10.20
N ASP A 69 3.74 -14.43 10.05
CA ASP A 69 4.45 -15.56 10.68
C ASP A 69 5.54 -16.21 9.80
N LYS A 70 5.64 -15.84 8.53
CA LYS A 70 6.69 -16.32 7.62
C LYS A 70 7.90 -15.39 7.64
N PRO A 71 9.11 -15.88 7.32
CA PRO A 71 10.25 -15.01 6.99
C PRO A 71 9.87 -13.96 5.95
N LEU A 72 10.38 -12.72 6.08
CA LEU A 72 10.06 -11.62 5.16
C LEU A 72 10.27 -12.00 3.69
N LYS A 73 11.35 -12.72 3.40
CA LYS A 73 11.72 -13.21 2.06
C LYS A 73 10.64 -14.07 1.39
N ASP A 74 9.71 -14.63 2.17
CA ASP A 74 8.66 -15.50 1.68
C ASP A 74 7.37 -14.72 1.34
N TYR A 75 7.33 -13.39 1.50
CA TYR A 75 6.22 -12.53 1.06
C TYR A 75 6.49 -11.94 -0.33
N TRP A 76 6.00 -12.61 -1.37
CA TRP A 76 6.37 -12.37 -2.77
C TRP A 76 6.27 -10.90 -3.21
N PHE A 77 5.23 -10.16 -2.82
CA PHE A 77 5.04 -8.78 -3.27
C PHE A 77 6.05 -7.77 -2.72
N CYS A 78 6.78 -8.07 -1.65
CA CYS A 78 7.81 -7.19 -1.10
C CYS A 78 9.21 -7.82 -1.03
N ALA A 79 9.39 -9.00 -1.63
CA ALA A 79 10.62 -9.79 -1.51
C ALA A 79 11.21 -10.25 -2.84
N GLN A 80 10.91 -9.58 -3.96
CA GLN A 80 11.48 -9.94 -5.27
C GLN A 80 12.92 -9.48 -5.49
N ALA A 81 13.41 -8.55 -4.67
CA ALA A 81 14.74 -7.97 -4.78
C ALA A 81 15.31 -7.69 -3.37
N GLU A 82 15.70 -6.44 -3.07
CA GLU A 82 16.36 -6.12 -1.81
C GLU A 82 15.39 -6.12 -0.63
N LEU A 83 15.83 -6.67 0.50
CA LEU A 83 15.06 -6.69 1.76
C LEU A 83 15.54 -5.67 2.77
N THR A 84 16.76 -5.17 2.60
CA THR A 84 17.41 -4.16 3.46
C THR A 84 18.05 -3.10 2.56
N ILE A 85 18.33 -1.94 3.12
CA ILE A 85 19.08 -0.87 2.44
C ILE A 85 20.16 -0.36 3.39
N ASP A 86 21.29 0.07 2.82
CA ASP A 86 22.41 0.55 3.62
C ASP A 86 22.06 1.85 4.35
N GLY A 87 22.46 1.95 5.61
CA GLY A 87 22.25 3.13 6.45
C GLY A 87 20.82 3.36 6.97
N VAL A 88 19.90 2.40 6.85
CA VAL A 88 18.53 2.53 7.38
C VAL A 88 18.19 1.38 8.33
N ASP A 89 17.75 1.72 9.54
CA ASP A 89 17.17 0.78 10.50
C ASP A 89 15.63 0.81 10.41
N ASP A 90 15.03 -0.20 9.79
CA ASP A 90 13.56 -0.28 9.65
C ASP A 90 12.82 -0.30 11.00
N LYS A 91 13.49 -0.70 12.09
CA LYS A 91 12.90 -0.71 13.43
C LYS A 91 12.80 0.70 13.99
N GLU A 92 13.86 1.49 13.86
CA GLU A 92 13.87 2.90 14.25
C GLU A 92 12.89 3.70 13.38
N GLU A 93 12.91 3.49 12.06
CA GLU A 93 12.00 4.15 11.13
C GLU A 93 10.53 3.80 11.39
N HIS A 94 10.24 2.56 11.82
CA HIS A 94 8.89 2.18 12.24
C HIS A 94 8.47 2.93 13.51
N MET A 95 9.35 3.08 14.50
CA MET A 95 9.06 3.87 15.70
C MET A 95 8.66 5.31 15.34
N LEU A 96 9.45 5.96 14.49
CA LEU A 96 9.19 7.33 14.04
C LEU A 96 7.86 7.43 13.28
N THR A 97 7.61 6.49 12.38
CA THR A 97 6.35 6.43 11.60
C THR A 97 5.14 6.20 12.50
N ASP A 98 5.25 5.29 13.48
CA ASP A 98 4.16 4.99 14.41
C ASP A 98 3.83 6.16 15.33
N GLN A 99 4.85 6.89 15.79
CA GLN A 99 4.68 8.15 16.55
C GLN A 99 4.10 9.27 15.68
N ALA A 100 4.47 9.34 14.40
CA ALA A 100 3.93 10.35 13.48
C ALA A 100 2.41 10.20 13.28
N PHE A 101 1.88 8.97 13.26
CA PHE A 101 0.44 8.74 13.26
C PHE A 101 -0.24 9.39 14.49
N ASP A 102 0.36 9.26 15.67
CA ASP A 102 -0.20 9.80 16.92
C ASP A 102 -0.15 11.34 16.92
N ILE A 103 0.96 11.93 16.48
CA ILE A 103 1.13 13.39 16.33
C ILE A 103 0.10 13.95 15.33
N LEU A 104 -0.17 13.24 14.25
CA LEU A 104 -1.15 13.63 13.23
C LEU A 104 -2.60 13.27 13.60
N HIS A 105 -2.84 12.84 14.84
CA HIS A 105 -4.16 12.55 15.40
C HIS A 105 -4.92 11.44 14.69
N PHE A 106 -4.21 10.42 14.19
CA PHE A 106 -4.86 9.17 13.83
C PHE A 106 -5.24 8.42 15.10
N SER A 107 -6.44 7.85 15.12
CA SER A 107 -6.84 6.99 16.22
C SER A 107 -6.03 5.68 16.21
N PRO A 108 -5.87 5.01 17.36
CA PRO A 108 -5.21 3.70 17.42
C PRO A 108 -5.83 2.66 16.47
N GLN A 109 -7.15 2.73 16.28
CA GLN A 109 -7.88 1.86 15.36
C GLN A 109 -7.54 2.17 13.89
N GLU A 110 -7.53 3.45 13.49
CA GLU A 110 -7.13 3.84 12.13
C GLU A 110 -5.69 3.43 11.80
N LYS A 111 -4.77 3.59 12.77
CA LYS A 111 -3.37 3.15 12.64
C LYS A 111 -3.27 1.64 12.45
N LEU A 112 -3.93 0.87 13.32
CA LEU A 112 -3.95 -0.59 13.22
C LEU A 112 -4.60 -1.07 11.91
N ASP A 113 -5.71 -0.49 11.49
CA ASP A 113 -6.38 -0.87 10.25
C ASP A 113 -5.53 -0.52 9.01
N CYS A 114 -4.78 0.58 9.05
CA CYS A 114 -3.78 0.88 8.02
C CYS A 114 -2.73 -0.25 7.94
N TYR A 115 -2.18 -0.69 9.08
CA TYR A 115 -1.23 -1.80 9.11
C TYR A 115 -1.84 -3.14 8.64
N LYS A 116 -3.10 -3.43 9.01
CA LYS A 116 -3.82 -4.61 8.49
C LYS A 116 -3.92 -4.59 6.98
N LEU A 117 -4.27 -3.45 6.37
CA LEU A 117 -4.40 -3.34 4.92
C LEU A 117 -3.04 -3.54 4.21
N VAL A 118 -1.94 -3.04 4.78
CA VAL A 118 -0.59 -3.28 4.26
C VAL A 118 -0.21 -4.76 4.38
N ALA A 119 -0.46 -5.40 5.53
CA ALA A 119 -0.22 -6.82 5.73
C ALA A 119 -1.10 -7.70 4.80
N ALA A 120 -2.34 -7.28 4.53
CA ALA A 120 -3.23 -7.98 3.60
C ALA A 120 -2.63 -8.04 2.19
N ILE A 121 -1.96 -6.97 1.74
CA ILE A 121 -1.24 -6.95 0.46
C ILE A 121 -0.08 -7.97 0.47
N MET A 122 0.67 -8.06 1.57
CA MET A 122 1.73 -9.08 1.71
C MET A 122 1.17 -10.50 1.59
N HIS A 123 0.07 -10.78 2.30
CA HIS A 123 -0.62 -12.08 2.23
C HIS A 123 -1.16 -12.37 0.83
N MET A 124 -1.74 -11.38 0.16
CA MET A 124 -2.24 -11.52 -1.22
C MET A 124 -1.17 -11.95 -2.21
N GLY A 125 0.06 -11.43 -2.07
CA GLY A 125 1.18 -11.82 -2.94
C GLY A 125 1.52 -13.31 -2.88
N ASN A 126 1.11 -13.98 -1.80
CA ASN A 126 1.37 -15.39 -1.55
C ASN A 126 0.20 -16.30 -1.93
N MET A 127 -0.94 -15.76 -2.39
CA MET A 127 -2.04 -16.59 -2.88
C MET A 127 -1.59 -17.39 -4.11
N LYS A 128 -1.92 -18.68 -4.12
CA LYS A 128 -1.64 -19.58 -5.24
C LYS A 128 -2.96 -20.05 -5.83
N PHE A 129 -2.95 -20.17 -7.15
CA PHE A 129 -4.07 -20.65 -7.93
C PHE A 129 -3.54 -21.67 -8.92
N LYS A 130 -4.40 -22.60 -9.31
CA LYS A 130 -4.11 -23.61 -10.32
C LYS A 130 -5.26 -23.71 -11.29
N GLN A 131 -4.98 -24.29 -12.44
CA GLN A 131 -5.97 -24.57 -13.47
C GLN A 131 -5.78 -26.02 -13.92
N ARG A 132 -6.85 -26.82 -13.80
CA ARG A 132 -6.78 -28.24 -14.14
C ARG A 132 -6.71 -28.42 -15.67
N PRO A 133 -6.07 -29.50 -16.17
CA PRO A 133 -6.07 -29.79 -17.60
C PRO A 133 -7.52 -29.84 -18.13
N ARG A 134 -7.78 -29.12 -19.23
CA ARG A 134 -9.10 -28.99 -19.88
C ARG A 134 -10.15 -28.15 -19.15
N GLU A 135 -9.81 -27.52 -18.02
CA GLU A 135 -10.65 -26.49 -17.40
C GLU A 135 -10.14 -25.09 -17.81
N GLU A 136 -11.06 -24.18 -18.11
CA GLU A 136 -10.72 -22.77 -18.41
C GLU A 136 -10.64 -21.91 -17.14
N GLN A 137 -11.14 -22.42 -16.02
CA GLN A 137 -11.27 -21.69 -14.77
C GLN A 137 -10.15 -22.04 -13.79
N ALA A 138 -9.58 -21.01 -13.17
CA ALA A 138 -8.68 -21.16 -12.05
C ALA A 138 -9.43 -21.45 -10.75
N GLU A 139 -8.80 -22.26 -9.91
CA GLU A 139 -9.22 -22.55 -8.54
C GLU A 139 -8.07 -22.24 -7.55
N PRO A 140 -8.38 -21.96 -6.27
CA PRO A 140 -7.34 -21.78 -5.25
C PRO A 140 -6.48 -23.04 -5.10
N ASP A 141 -5.17 -22.86 -4.98
CA ASP A 141 -4.22 -23.92 -4.65
C ASP A 141 -3.76 -23.76 -3.20
N GLY A 142 -4.67 -24.10 -2.29
CA GLY A 142 -4.57 -23.75 -0.87
C GLY A 142 -5.16 -22.38 -0.55
N THR A 143 -5.53 -22.17 0.72
CA THR A 143 -6.33 -21.01 1.16
C THR A 143 -5.68 -20.19 2.28
N ASP A 144 -4.60 -20.67 2.92
CA ASP A 144 -3.94 -20.00 4.06
C ASP A 144 -3.65 -18.51 3.82
N ALA A 145 -3.06 -18.17 2.68
CA ALA A 145 -2.75 -16.79 2.32
C ALA A 145 -4.02 -15.93 2.12
N ALA A 146 -5.05 -16.49 1.50
CA ALA A 146 -6.31 -15.80 1.26
C ALA A 146 -7.11 -15.62 2.56
N GLU A 147 -7.09 -16.60 3.45
CA GLU A 147 -7.70 -16.52 4.79
C GLU A 147 -7.08 -15.41 5.63
N ARG A 148 -5.75 -15.31 5.63
CA ARG A 148 -5.02 -14.23 6.32
C ARG A 148 -5.34 -12.86 5.73
N ALA A 149 -5.32 -12.72 4.40
CA ALA A 149 -5.70 -11.49 3.73
C ALA A 149 -7.14 -11.09 4.05
N ALA A 150 -8.10 -12.02 3.95
CA ALA A 150 -9.50 -11.79 4.23
C ALA A 150 -9.75 -11.39 5.69
N LYS A 151 -9.02 -12.00 6.65
CA LYS A 151 -9.08 -11.62 8.07
C LYS A 151 -8.59 -10.19 8.31
N MET A 152 -7.54 -9.76 7.60
CA MET A 152 -7.08 -8.36 7.66
C MET A 152 -8.12 -7.38 7.08
N TYR A 153 -8.87 -7.81 6.04
CA TYR A 153 -9.98 -7.03 5.47
C TYR A 153 -11.27 -7.08 6.30
N GLY A 154 -11.40 -8.01 7.25
CA GLY A 154 -12.64 -8.25 7.98
C GLY A 154 -13.76 -8.85 7.13
N ILE A 155 -13.41 -9.67 6.12
CA ILE A 155 -14.37 -10.32 5.20
C ILE A 155 -14.22 -11.85 5.22
N ALA A 156 -15.24 -12.56 4.71
CA ALA A 156 -15.17 -14.01 4.54
C ALA A 156 -14.24 -14.40 3.38
N HIS A 157 -13.31 -15.33 3.63
CA HIS A 157 -12.32 -15.74 2.64
C HIS A 157 -12.94 -16.49 1.44
N GLU A 158 -14.04 -17.21 1.65
CA GLU A 158 -14.77 -17.91 0.58
C GLU A 158 -15.33 -16.92 -0.45
N GLU A 159 -16.01 -15.86 0.01
CA GLU A 159 -16.53 -14.80 -0.86
C GLU A 159 -15.40 -13.98 -1.50
N PHE A 160 -14.29 -13.79 -0.79
CA PHE A 160 -13.10 -13.15 -1.34
C PHE A 160 -12.50 -13.95 -2.51
N LEU A 161 -12.27 -15.25 -2.33
CA LEU A 161 -11.74 -16.14 -3.38
C LEU A 161 -12.71 -16.29 -4.55
N LYS A 162 -14.02 -16.38 -4.27
CA LYS A 162 -15.06 -16.41 -5.28
C LYS A 162 -15.11 -15.12 -6.08
N ALA A 163 -14.97 -13.95 -5.45
CA ALA A 163 -14.93 -12.68 -6.18
C ALA A 163 -13.71 -12.57 -7.13
N LEU A 164 -12.58 -13.18 -6.75
CA LEU A 164 -11.37 -13.22 -7.60
C LEU A 164 -11.50 -14.22 -8.77
N THR A 165 -12.03 -15.41 -8.53
CA THR A 165 -12.10 -16.50 -9.52
C THR A 165 -13.38 -16.49 -10.37
N ARG A 166 -14.44 -15.87 -9.85
CA ARG A 166 -15.81 -15.79 -10.39
C ARG A 166 -16.43 -14.40 -10.16
N PRO A 167 -15.81 -13.30 -10.63
CA PRO A 167 -16.41 -11.98 -10.53
C PRO A 167 -17.76 -11.92 -11.23
N ARG A 168 -18.69 -11.12 -10.67
CA ARG A 168 -19.97 -10.82 -11.31
C ARG A 168 -19.79 -9.66 -12.27
N VAL A 169 -20.22 -9.84 -13.51
CA VAL A 169 -20.20 -8.81 -14.55
C VAL A 169 -21.63 -8.49 -14.93
N LYS A 170 -21.95 -7.20 -15.02
CA LYS A 170 -23.27 -6.75 -15.46
C LYS A 170 -23.32 -6.73 -16.98
N VAL A 171 -24.24 -7.49 -17.57
CA VAL A 171 -24.48 -7.55 -19.01
C VAL A 171 -25.91 -7.09 -19.25
N GLY A 172 -26.08 -5.87 -19.80
CA GLY A 172 -27.37 -5.21 -19.85
C GLY A 172 -27.93 -4.96 -18.44
N THR A 173 -29.05 -5.61 -18.12
CA THR A 173 -29.72 -5.52 -16.80
C THR A 173 -29.36 -6.68 -15.87
N GLU A 174 -28.75 -7.75 -16.36
CA GLU A 174 -28.50 -8.98 -15.61
C GLU A 174 -27.06 -9.08 -15.09
N TRP A 175 -26.88 -9.83 -13.99
CA TRP A 175 -25.58 -10.09 -13.39
C TRP A 175 -25.15 -11.53 -13.63
N VAL A 176 -24.10 -11.71 -14.42
CA VAL A 176 -23.59 -13.02 -14.83
C VAL A 176 -22.27 -13.31 -14.11
N SER A 177 -22.07 -14.56 -13.70
CA SER A 177 -20.80 -15.02 -13.14
C SER A 177 -19.80 -15.27 -14.26
N LYS A 178 -18.64 -14.62 -14.24
CA LYS A 178 -17.59 -14.79 -15.24
C LYS A 178 -16.44 -15.61 -14.64
N GLY A 179 -16.20 -16.81 -15.15
CA GLY A 179 -15.00 -17.58 -14.79
C GLY A 179 -13.72 -16.84 -15.20
N GLN A 180 -12.68 -16.93 -14.38
CA GLN A 180 -11.36 -16.37 -14.67
C GLN A 180 -10.34 -17.51 -14.80
N ASN A 181 -9.48 -17.43 -15.82
CA ASN A 181 -8.33 -18.32 -15.96
C ASN A 181 -7.18 -17.91 -15.02
N LEU A 182 -6.10 -18.69 -14.98
CA LEU A 182 -4.99 -18.47 -14.04
C LEU A 182 -4.35 -17.08 -14.18
N ASP A 183 -4.09 -16.64 -15.41
CA ASP A 183 -3.47 -15.33 -15.68
C ASP A 183 -4.39 -14.19 -15.25
N GLN A 184 -5.68 -14.29 -15.57
CA GLN A 184 -6.69 -13.28 -15.21
C GLN A 184 -6.81 -13.12 -13.70
N VAL A 185 -6.85 -14.22 -12.94
CA VAL A 185 -6.86 -14.14 -11.46
C VAL A 185 -5.57 -13.49 -10.96
N THR A 186 -4.41 -13.88 -11.50
CA THR A 186 -3.11 -13.31 -11.12
C THR A 186 -3.07 -11.79 -11.37
N TRP A 187 -3.57 -11.34 -12.53
CA TRP A 187 -3.69 -9.91 -12.84
C TRP A 187 -4.66 -9.19 -11.92
N ALA A 188 -5.81 -9.81 -11.60
CA ALA A 188 -6.80 -9.24 -10.70
C ALA A 188 -6.24 -9.04 -9.28
N VAL A 189 -5.50 -10.03 -8.75
CA VAL A 189 -4.82 -9.95 -7.45
C VAL A 189 -3.83 -8.78 -7.44
N GLY A 190 -2.96 -8.70 -8.45
CA GLY A 190 -1.98 -7.61 -8.55
C GLY A 190 -2.65 -6.24 -8.74
N ALA A 191 -3.70 -6.14 -9.56
CA ALA A 191 -4.45 -4.90 -9.77
C ALA A 191 -5.14 -4.43 -8.50
N MET A 192 -5.74 -5.34 -7.73
CA MET A 192 -6.39 -5.02 -6.47
C MET A 192 -5.39 -4.55 -5.42
N ALA A 193 -4.23 -5.23 -5.28
CA ALA A 193 -3.16 -4.79 -4.38
C ALA A 193 -2.67 -3.37 -4.70
N LYS A 194 -2.38 -3.09 -5.98
CA LYS A 194 -2.02 -1.74 -6.47
C LYS A 194 -3.08 -0.70 -6.16
N GLY A 195 -4.35 -1.04 -6.44
CA GLY A 195 -5.48 -0.15 -6.24
C GLY A 195 -5.80 0.12 -4.77
N LEU A 196 -5.59 -0.86 -3.89
CA LEU A 196 -5.76 -0.73 -2.46
C LEU A 196 -4.67 0.17 -1.89
N TYR A 197 -3.40 -0.10 -2.19
CA TYR A 197 -2.28 0.71 -1.69
C TYR A 197 -2.41 2.19 -2.11
N ALA A 198 -2.80 2.45 -3.35
CA ALA A 198 -3.04 3.82 -3.82
C ALA A 198 -4.15 4.53 -3.03
N ARG A 199 -5.22 3.81 -2.64
CA ARG A 199 -6.30 4.36 -1.82
C ARG A 199 -5.87 4.58 -0.37
N ILE A 200 -5.08 3.68 0.20
CA ILE A 200 -4.47 3.87 1.54
C ILE A 200 -3.62 5.14 1.52
N PHE A 201 -2.73 5.28 0.54
CA PHE A 201 -1.86 6.45 0.41
C PHE A 201 -2.65 7.75 0.24
N HIS A 202 -3.68 7.75 -0.62
CA HIS A 202 -4.55 8.91 -0.78
C HIS A 202 -5.30 9.25 0.51
N TRP A 203 -5.80 8.25 1.24
CA TRP A 203 -6.44 8.43 2.54
C TRP A 203 -5.49 9.02 3.58
N LEU A 204 -4.24 8.54 3.65
CA LEU A 204 -3.20 9.08 4.53
C LEU A 204 -2.98 10.57 4.27
N VAL A 205 -2.74 10.96 3.01
CA VAL A 205 -2.54 12.36 2.63
C VAL A 205 -3.75 13.21 3.00
N LYS A 206 -4.97 12.73 2.73
CA LYS A 206 -6.20 13.44 3.10
C LYS A 206 -6.33 13.63 4.61
N LYS A 207 -6.01 12.61 5.40
CA LYS A 207 -6.04 12.68 6.87
C LYS A 207 -4.98 13.66 7.39
N CYS A 208 -3.77 13.65 6.84
CA CYS A 208 -2.75 14.66 7.15
C CYS A 208 -3.26 16.07 6.88
N ASN A 209 -3.86 16.33 5.71
CA ASN A 209 -4.38 17.66 5.37
C ASN A 209 -5.49 18.09 6.33
N VAL A 210 -6.36 17.19 6.79
CA VAL A 210 -7.38 17.54 7.81
C VAL A 210 -6.73 18.04 9.10
N THR A 211 -5.66 17.39 9.56
CA THR A 211 -4.94 17.80 10.78
C THR A 211 -4.15 19.08 10.59
N LEU A 212 -3.56 19.28 9.41
CA LEU A 212 -2.76 20.46 9.07
C LEU A 212 -3.61 21.69 8.73
N ASP A 213 -4.90 21.52 8.46
CA ASP A 213 -5.87 22.58 8.18
C ASP A 213 -6.37 23.27 9.46
N GLN A 214 -5.46 23.76 10.29
CA GLN A 214 -5.81 24.40 11.55
C GLN A 214 -6.61 25.69 11.32
N LYS A 215 -7.59 25.92 12.20
CA LYS A 215 -8.41 27.14 12.22
C LYS A 215 -7.82 28.16 13.19
N GLY A 216 -8.12 29.44 12.97
CA GLY A 216 -7.79 30.54 13.89
C GLY A 216 -6.77 31.53 13.35
N THR A 217 -5.96 31.16 12.35
CA THR A 217 -5.05 32.08 11.67
C THR A 217 -5.55 32.35 10.24
N PRO A 218 -5.67 33.62 9.81
CA PRO A 218 -6.03 33.96 8.43
C PRO A 218 -5.03 33.40 7.41
N ARG A 219 -5.53 33.00 6.24
CA ARG A 219 -4.75 32.43 5.12
C ARG A 219 -4.63 33.48 4.01
N ASP A 220 -3.72 34.43 4.19
CA ASP A 220 -3.58 35.58 3.29
C ASP A 220 -2.71 35.28 2.07
N HIS A 221 -1.66 34.48 2.25
CA HIS A 221 -0.67 34.13 1.23
C HIS A 221 -0.29 32.65 1.32
N PHE A 222 0.35 32.10 0.29
CA PHE A 222 0.95 30.76 0.36
C PHE A 222 2.27 30.70 -0.41
N ILE A 223 3.15 29.80 0.02
CA ILE A 223 4.32 29.34 -0.74
C ILE A 223 4.05 27.90 -1.14
N GLY A 224 4.13 27.63 -2.44
CA GLY A 224 3.99 26.29 -3.01
C GLY A 224 5.37 25.68 -3.28
N VAL A 225 5.64 24.51 -2.71
CA VAL A 225 6.85 23.72 -2.95
C VAL A 225 6.46 22.51 -3.78
N LEU A 226 6.95 22.46 -5.03
CA LEU A 226 6.76 21.33 -5.92
C LEU A 226 8.00 20.43 -5.86
N ASP A 227 7.80 19.20 -5.43
CA ASP A 227 8.81 18.14 -5.40
C ASP A 227 8.29 16.96 -6.23
N ILE A 228 8.76 16.86 -7.47
CA ILE A 228 8.43 15.75 -8.36
C ILE A 228 9.69 14.90 -8.49
N ALA A 229 9.55 13.59 -8.26
CA ALA A 229 10.61 12.63 -8.46
C ALA A 229 11.21 12.76 -9.87
N GLY A 230 12.54 12.84 -9.96
CA GLY A 230 13.24 12.93 -11.24
C GLY A 230 12.92 11.73 -12.15
N PHE A 231 12.94 11.95 -13.46
CA PHE A 231 12.77 10.90 -14.45
C PHE A 231 13.78 9.76 -14.20
N GLU A 232 13.31 8.62 -13.73
CA GLU A 232 14.09 7.39 -13.72
C GLU A 232 13.92 6.71 -15.08
N ILE A 233 14.99 6.69 -15.88
CA ILE A 233 15.02 5.98 -17.17
C ILE A 233 15.23 4.50 -16.84
N PHE A 234 14.23 3.69 -17.14
CA PHE A 234 14.31 2.24 -17.05
C PHE A 234 14.47 1.66 -18.46
N ASP A 235 15.24 0.58 -18.60
CA ASP A 235 15.40 -0.14 -19.88
C ASP A 235 14.08 -0.73 -20.41
N VAL A 236 13.05 -0.79 -19.56
CA VAL A 236 11.71 -1.25 -19.91
C VAL A 236 10.69 -0.33 -19.22
N GLY A 237 9.83 0.33 -20.00
CA GLY A 237 8.67 1.05 -19.49
C GLY A 237 7.57 0.07 -19.13
N PHE A 238 7.04 0.14 -17.91
CA PHE A 238 6.02 -0.77 -17.39
C PHE A 238 4.74 -0.05 -16.96
#